data_AF-A0ABD2ISH9-F1
#
_entry.id   AF-A0ABD2ISH9-F1
#
_cell.length_a   1.000
_cell.length_b   1.000
_cell.length_c   1.000
_cell.angle_alpha   90.00
_cell.angle_beta   90.00
_cell.angle_gamma   90.00
#
_symmetry.space_group_name_H-M   'P 1'
#
loop_
_entity.id
_entity.type
_entity.pdbx_description
1 polymer ?
#
loop_
_entity_poly.entity_id
_entity_poly.type
_entity_poly.pdbx_seq_one_letter_code
_entity_poly.pdbx_strand_id
1 'polypeptide(L)'
;MAEASSNGTEINGPAIFAAYAMAFLELGTFIPTIPIVAFCASIVYKTSILHRNLKGILLAQLFGIMMNLWPRAFMLIDQIFVAKNIFLFPPNFISGASTAALTFNNMAGHVLIVERIYATVYVDTYESYRSWAFTALWLSITIILCLALTIYQMLVLDSSYHPLLNRKAKASLAVIKKLFRNSSVVLPFEQTAAQPLDTDGKPISERIQQEKQDKEVYFKQLASAWGDNRS
;
A
#
# COMPACT_ATOMS: atom_id res chain seq x y z
N MET A 1 45.36 29.52 -9.24
CA MET A 1 44.06 30.05 -9.71
C MET A 1 43.51 29.03 -10.68
N ALA A 2 42.67 28.13 -10.19
CA ALA A 2 42.03 27.10 -10.99
C ALA A 2 40.64 27.62 -11.38
N GLU A 3 40.42 27.86 -12.67
CA GLU A 3 39.10 28.08 -13.25
C GLU A 3 38.30 26.79 -13.07
N ALA A 4 37.36 26.81 -12.12
CA ALA A 4 36.36 25.78 -12.00
C ALA A 4 35.49 25.83 -13.26
N SER A 5 35.70 24.85 -14.14
CA SER A 5 34.86 24.57 -15.31
C SER A 5 33.40 24.48 -14.87
N SER A 6 32.68 25.58 -15.09
CA SER A 6 31.23 25.66 -15.13
C SER A 6 30.75 24.90 -16.36
N ASN A 7 30.86 23.58 -16.34
CA ASN A 7 30.02 22.72 -17.18
C ASN A 7 28.61 22.80 -16.61
N GLY A 8 27.93 23.91 -16.95
CA GLY A 8 26.51 24.08 -16.75
C GLY A 8 25.81 22.98 -17.51
N THR A 9 25.42 21.93 -16.79
CA THR A 9 24.31 21.09 -17.19
C THR A 9 23.14 22.04 -17.43
N GLU A 10 22.84 22.32 -18.69
CA GLU A 10 21.58 22.95 -19.07
C GLU A 10 20.48 22.12 -18.45
N ILE A 11 19.93 22.61 -17.33
CA ILE A 11 18.84 21.95 -16.66
C ILE A 11 17.69 22.02 -17.65
N ASN A 12 17.35 20.87 -18.24
CA ASN A 12 16.34 20.75 -19.28
C ASN A 12 15.08 21.50 -18.87
N GLY A 13 14.87 22.70 -19.42
CA GLY A 13 13.68 23.53 -19.17
C GLY A 13 12.35 22.75 -19.25
N PRO A 14 12.20 21.79 -20.19
CA PRO A 14 11.02 20.93 -20.24
C PRO A 14 10.80 20.06 -18.99
N ALA A 15 11.86 19.55 -18.38
CA ALA A 15 11.76 18.68 -17.20
C ALA A 15 11.32 19.47 -15.95
N ILE A 16 11.84 20.69 -15.76
CA ILE A 16 11.42 21.57 -14.68
C ILE A 16 9.94 21.93 -14.86
N PHE A 17 9.56 22.33 -16.07
CA PHE A 17 8.16 22.67 -16.39
C PHE A 17 7.21 21.50 -16.10
N ALA A 18 7.57 20.29 -16.54
CA ALA A 18 6.78 19.08 -16.28
C ALA A 18 6.62 18.79 -14.79
N ALA A 19 7.68 18.97 -13.98
CA ALA A 19 7.61 18.78 -12.53
C ALA A 19 6.62 19.74 -11.87
N TYR A 20 6.65 21.04 -12.24
CA TYR A 20 5.68 22.01 -11.74
C TYR A 20 4.26 21.68 -12.17
N ALA A 21 4.05 21.31 -13.44
CA ALA A 21 2.73 20.91 -13.93
C ALA A 21 2.16 19.71 -13.13
N MET A 22 2.99 18.69 -12.87
CA MET A 22 2.59 17.54 -12.06
C MET A 22 2.26 17.92 -10.61
N ALA A 23 3.04 18.80 -9.97
CA ALA A 23 2.76 19.27 -8.62
C ALA A 23 1.47 20.10 -8.54
N PHE A 24 1.19 20.95 -9.54
CA PHE A 24 -0.08 21.67 -9.63
C PHE A 24 -1.26 20.73 -9.86
N LEU A 25 -1.10 19.70 -10.71
CA LEU A 25 -2.11 18.67 -10.89
C LEU A 25 -2.37 17.91 -9.59
N GLU A 26 -1.32 17.48 -8.88
CA GLU A 26 -1.46 16.80 -7.59
C GLU A 26 -2.17 17.69 -6.57
N LEU A 27 -1.75 18.95 -6.42
CA LEU A 27 -2.42 19.91 -5.54
C LEU A 27 -3.88 20.15 -5.95
N GLY A 28 -4.14 20.22 -7.25
CA GLY A 28 -5.48 20.34 -7.83
C GLY A 28 -6.39 19.16 -7.46
N THR A 29 -5.85 17.93 -7.35
CA THR A 29 -6.62 16.76 -6.89
C THR A 29 -6.99 16.82 -5.40
N PHE A 30 -6.24 17.56 -4.57
CA PHE A 30 -6.51 17.65 -3.14
C PHE A 30 -7.74 18.51 -2.83
N ILE A 31 -7.97 19.56 -3.62
CA ILE A 31 -9.10 20.49 -3.47
C ILE A 31 -10.45 19.77 -3.47
N PRO A 32 -10.79 18.90 -4.45
CA PRO A 32 -12.04 18.14 -4.42
C PRO A 32 -11.98 16.95 -3.46
N THR A 33 -10.81 16.38 -3.18
CA THR A 33 -10.71 15.19 -2.32
C THR A 33 -11.11 15.48 -0.87
N ILE A 34 -10.72 16.64 -0.33
CA ILE A 34 -11.06 17.04 1.05
C ILE A 34 -12.58 17.08 1.29
N PRO A 35 -13.39 17.82 0.50
CA PRO A 35 -14.84 17.85 0.70
C PRO A 35 -15.49 16.50 0.42
N ILE A 36 -14.99 15.71 -0.52
CA ILE A 36 -15.48 14.34 -0.76
C ILE A 36 -15.27 13.47 0.49
N VAL A 37 -14.06 13.48 1.07
CA VAL A 37 -13.75 12.70 2.28
C VAL A 37 -14.59 13.17 3.47
N ALA A 38 -14.75 14.49 3.64
CA ALA A 38 -15.61 15.06 4.69
C ALA A 38 -17.09 14.66 4.51
N PHE A 39 -17.58 14.67 3.27
CA PHE A 39 -18.94 14.23 2.94
C PHE A 39 -19.12 12.73 3.22
N CYS A 40 -18.17 11.88 2.81
CA CYS A 40 -18.16 10.46 3.12
C CYS A 40 -18.14 10.21 4.64
N ALA A 41 -17.32 10.95 5.39
CA ALA A 41 -17.28 10.85 6.85
C ALA A 41 -18.63 11.22 7.49
N SER A 42 -19.27 12.28 6.99
CA SER A 42 -20.60 12.71 7.42
C SER A 42 -21.67 11.64 7.17
N ILE A 43 -21.65 11.01 5.99
CA ILE A 43 -22.55 9.89 5.67
C ILE A 43 -22.31 8.71 6.63
N VAL A 44 -21.06 8.24 6.76
CA VAL A 44 -20.72 7.09 7.61
C VAL A 44 -21.11 7.33 9.06
N TYR A 45 -20.92 8.56 9.55
CA TYR A 45 -21.31 8.96 10.90
C TYR A 45 -22.83 8.91 11.10
N LYS A 46 -23.60 9.45 10.14
CA LYS A 46 -25.07 9.54 10.23
C LYS A 46 -25.79 8.22 9.95
N THR A 47 -25.24 7.31 9.15
CA THR A 47 -25.92 6.07 8.77
C THR A 47 -26.16 5.18 10.00
N SER A 48 -27.40 5.02 10.45
CA SER A 48 -27.73 4.15 11.60
C SER A 48 -27.62 2.65 11.29
N ILE A 49 -27.77 2.27 10.01
CA ILE A 49 -27.78 0.88 9.53
C ILE A 49 -26.43 0.18 9.73
N LEU A 50 -25.33 0.94 9.74
CA LEU A 50 -24.00 0.36 9.75
C LEU A 50 -23.57 -0.09 11.16
N HIS A 51 -23.02 -1.31 11.26
CA HIS A 51 -22.50 -1.85 12.50
C HIS A 51 -21.42 -0.94 13.12
N ARG A 52 -21.32 -0.89 14.46
CA ARG A 52 -20.44 0.07 15.16
C ARG A 52 -18.95 -0.16 14.85
N ASN A 53 -18.53 -1.42 14.73
CA ASN A 53 -17.16 -1.78 14.38
C ASN A 53 -16.83 -1.37 12.95
N LEU A 54 -17.74 -1.66 12.00
CA LEU A 54 -17.58 -1.29 10.60
C LEU A 54 -17.55 0.24 10.40
N LYS A 55 -18.37 1.00 11.16
CA LYS A 55 -18.27 2.47 11.24
C LYS A 55 -16.89 2.91 11.70
N GLY A 56 -16.36 2.30 12.76
CA GLY A 56 -15.04 2.62 13.30
C GLY A 56 -13.94 2.40 12.25
N ILE A 57 -13.98 1.27 11.54
CA ILE A 57 -13.00 0.95 10.49
C ILE A 57 -13.10 1.93 9.32
N LEU A 58 -14.31 2.26 8.85
CA LEU A 58 -14.50 3.23 7.76
C LEU A 58 -14.05 4.63 8.16
N LEU A 59 -14.37 5.09 9.38
CA LEU A 59 -13.91 6.37 9.89
C LEU A 59 -12.39 6.41 10.03
N ALA A 60 -11.79 5.31 10.49
CA ALA A 60 -10.33 5.17 10.54
C ALA A 60 -9.73 5.25 9.13
N GLN A 61 -10.30 4.57 8.14
CA GLN A 61 -9.82 4.65 6.75
C GLN A 61 -9.91 6.08 6.19
N LEU A 62 -11.02 6.79 6.44
CA LEU A 62 -11.15 8.20 6.05
C LEU A 62 -10.12 9.08 6.77
N PHE A 63 -9.85 8.81 8.04
CA PHE A 63 -8.80 9.49 8.81
C PHE A 63 -7.41 9.22 8.22
N GLY A 64 -7.09 7.98 7.84
CA GLY A 64 -5.83 7.64 7.19
C GLY A 64 -5.65 8.32 5.82
N ILE A 65 -6.74 8.47 5.05
CA ILE A 65 -6.73 9.27 3.81
C ILE A 65 -6.39 10.73 4.13
N MET A 66 -7.03 11.34 5.13
CA MET A 66 -6.70 12.70 5.57
C MET A 66 -5.25 12.83 6.05
N MET A 67 -4.76 11.88 6.85
CA MET A 67 -3.37 11.85 7.30
C MET A 67 -2.36 11.79 6.15
N ASN A 68 -2.74 11.22 5.00
CA ASN A 68 -1.87 11.21 3.82
C ASN A 68 -1.94 12.53 3.03
N LEU A 69 -3.14 13.11 2.92
CA LEU A 69 -3.39 14.33 2.15
C LEU A 69 -2.74 15.56 2.78
N TRP A 70 -2.88 15.76 4.09
CA TRP A 70 -2.43 16.98 4.75
C TRP A 70 -0.91 17.22 4.65
N PRO A 71 -0.02 16.26 5.02
CA PRO A 71 1.42 16.47 4.92
C PRO A 71 1.89 16.71 3.49
N ARG A 72 1.29 16.01 2.51
CA ARG A 72 1.61 16.21 1.09
C ARG A 72 1.16 17.57 0.58
N ALA A 73 -0.04 18.02 0.95
CA ALA A 73 -0.54 19.33 0.57
C ALA A 73 0.37 20.44 1.12
N PHE A 74 0.73 20.38 2.40
CA PHE A 74 1.65 21.33 3.01
C PHE A 74 3.03 21.33 2.34
N MET A 75 3.57 20.14 2.06
CA MET A 75 4.85 19.99 1.37
C MET A 75 4.84 20.62 -0.03
N LEU A 76 3.81 20.35 -0.84
CA LEU A 76 3.72 20.93 -2.18
C LEU A 76 3.54 22.44 -2.13
N ILE A 77 2.75 22.95 -1.17
CA ILE A 77 2.59 24.40 -0.97
C ILE A 77 3.93 25.04 -0.59
N ASP A 78 4.68 24.45 0.34
CA ASP A 78 5.99 24.94 0.75
C ASP A 78 7.00 24.93 -0.43
N GLN A 79 7.07 23.83 -1.18
CA GLN A 79 7.97 23.70 -2.32
C GLN A 79 7.65 24.70 -3.46
N ILE A 80 6.37 24.91 -3.75
CA ILE A 80 5.93 25.81 -4.84
C ILE A 80 6.07 27.27 -4.43
N PHE A 81 5.56 27.65 -3.25
CA PHE A 81 5.41 29.06 -2.86
C PHE A 81 6.57 29.60 -2.03
N VAL A 82 7.17 28.80 -1.15
CA VAL A 82 8.20 29.26 -0.20
C VAL A 82 9.59 29.00 -0.74
N ALA A 83 9.92 27.74 -1.02
CA ALA A 83 11.26 27.35 -1.44
C ALA A 83 11.58 27.70 -2.89
N LYS A 84 10.55 27.85 -3.74
CA LYS A 84 10.66 28.01 -5.21
C LYS A 84 11.59 26.96 -5.85
N ASN A 85 11.70 25.79 -5.23
CA ASN A 85 12.55 24.70 -5.66
C ASN A 85 11.83 23.38 -5.44
N ILE A 86 11.29 22.83 -6.54
CA ILE A 86 10.51 21.59 -6.51
C ILE A 86 11.36 20.35 -6.25
N PHE A 87 12.68 20.45 -6.45
CA PHE A 87 13.62 19.34 -6.21
C PHE A 87 14.14 19.32 -4.78
N LEU A 88 13.69 20.24 -3.92
CA LEU A 88 14.05 20.20 -2.52
C LEU A 88 13.41 18.95 -1.90
N PHE A 89 14.27 18.01 -1.49
CA PHE A 89 13.82 16.79 -0.83
C PHE A 89 12.94 17.12 0.36
N PRO A 90 11.79 16.46 0.50
CA PRO A 90 10.92 16.72 1.63
C PRO A 90 11.62 16.36 2.94
N PRO A 91 11.36 17.10 4.03
CA PRO A 91 11.82 16.73 5.35
C PRO A 91 11.49 15.26 5.63
N ASN A 92 12.44 14.50 6.18
CA ASN A 92 12.30 13.07 6.45
C ASN A 92 11.00 12.73 7.21
N PHE A 93 10.54 13.64 8.07
CA PHE A 93 9.27 13.53 8.79
C PHE A 93 8.04 13.45 7.88
N ILE A 94 8.00 14.24 6.81
CA ILE A 94 6.87 14.25 5.87
C ILE A 94 6.83 12.92 5.10
N SER A 95 7.98 12.44 4.62
CA SER A 95 8.09 11.13 3.97
C SER A 95 7.67 9.98 4.90
N GLY A 96 8.10 10.05 6.17
CA GLY A 96 7.71 9.12 7.23
C GLY A 96 6.20 9.11 7.48
N ALA A 97 5.60 10.30 7.57
CA ALA A 97 4.16 10.47 7.78
C ALA A 97 3.34 9.94 6.60
N SER A 98 3.74 10.24 5.36
CA SER A 98 3.06 9.70 4.17
C SER A 98 3.12 8.18 4.11
N THR A 99 4.27 7.57 4.41
CA THR A 99 4.40 6.10 4.42
C THR A 99 3.55 5.48 5.54
N ALA A 100 3.53 6.10 6.72
CA ALA A 100 2.68 5.66 7.82
C ALA A 100 1.19 5.72 7.45
N ALA A 101 0.75 6.80 6.81
CA ALA A 101 -0.64 6.96 6.38
C ALA A 101 -1.05 5.92 5.32
N LEU A 102 -0.17 5.62 4.35
CA LEU A 102 -0.39 4.54 3.37
C LEU A 102 -0.50 3.17 4.04
N THR A 103 0.41 2.88 4.98
CA THR A 103 0.41 1.61 5.73
C THR A 103 -0.86 1.48 6.57
N PHE A 104 -1.25 2.55 7.25
CA PHE A 104 -2.48 2.61 8.03
C PHE A 104 -3.71 2.31 7.16
N ASN A 105 -3.81 2.95 5.98
CA ASN A 105 -4.92 2.71 5.05
C ASN A 105 -4.96 1.26 4.53
N ASN A 106 -3.80 0.68 4.20
CA ASN A 106 -3.73 -0.72 3.76
C ASN A 106 -4.17 -1.67 4.87
N MET A 107 -3.73 -1.44 6.11
CA MET A 107 -4.14 -2.25 7.26
C MET A 107 -5.64 -2.10 7.55
N ALA A 108 -6.17 -0.88 7.50
CA ALA A 108 -7.61 -0.65 7.64
C ALA A 108 -8.41 -1.39 6.54
N GLY A 109 -7.91 -1.42 5.31
CA GLY A 109 -8.50 -2.18 4.21
C GLY A 109 -8.52 -3.69 4.47
N HIS A 110 -7.41 -4.27 4.95
CA HIS A 110 -7.35 -5.68 5.34
C HIS A 110 -8.31 -6.01 6.48
N VAL A 111 -8.34 -5.17 7.53
CA VAL A 111 -9.25 -5.34 8.66
C VAL A 111 -10.72 -5.26 8.21
N LEU A 112 -11.04 -4.36 7.28
CA LEU A 112 -12.39 -4.27 6.70
C LEU A 112 -12.80 -5.56 5.98
N ILE A 113 -11.89 -6.16 5.21
CA ILE A 113 -12.14 -7.43 4.52
C ILE A 113 -12.36 -8.56 5.54
N VAL A 114 -11.50 -8.65 6.55
CA VAL A 114 -11.63 -9.66 7.63
C VAL A 114 -12.95 -9.50 8.39
N GLU A 115 -13.31 -8.27 8.76
CA GLU A 115 -14.58 -7.99 9.45
C GLU A 115 -15.78 -8.41 8.59
N ARG A 116 -15.73 -8.13 7.27
CA ARG A 116 -16.79 -8.57 6.34
C ARG A 116 -16.87 -10.09 6.24
N ILE A 117 -15.74 -10.78 6.11
CA ILE A 117 -15.71 -12.25 6.07
C ILE A 117 -16.29 -12.83 7.36
N TYR A 118 -15.86 -12.30 8.51
CA TYR A 118 -16.35 -12.75 9.81
C TYR A 118 -17.86 -12.54 9.97
N ALA A 119 -18.36 -11.36 9.57
CA ALA A 119 -19.79 -11.07 9.58
C ALA A 119 -20.59 -11.99 8.63
N THR A 120 -20.03 -12.38 7.49
CA THR A 120 -20.70 -13.30 6.55
C THR A 120 -20.68 -14.77 6.98
N VAL A 121 -19.59 -15.22 7.63
CA VAL A 121 -19.43 -16.63 8.01
C VAL A 121 -20.13 -16.92 9.33
N TYR A 122 -20.13 -15.97 10.27
CA TYR A 122 -20.62 -16.17 11.64
C TYR A 122 -21.80 -15.26 11.98
N VAL A 123 -22.78 -15.14 11.07
CA VAL A 123 -23.93 -14.22 11.21
C VAL A 123 -24.58 -14.28 12.59
N ASP A 124 -24.93 -15.49 13.06
CA ASP A 124 -25.67 -15.68 14.32
C ASP A 124 -24.85 -15.31 15.57
N THR A 125 -23.55 -15.58 15.54
CA THR A 125 -22.64 -15.29 16.66
C THR A 125 -22.18 -13.83 16.64
N TYR A 126 -22.05 -13.25 15.45
CA TYR A 126 -21.53 -11.91 15.25
C TYR A 126 -22.41 -10.83 15.92
N GLU A 127 -23.75 -10.96 15.85
CA GLU A 127 -24.66 -10.02 16.52
C GLU A 127 -24.52 -10.04 18.05
N SER A 128 -24.26 -11.22 18.62
CA SER A 128 -24.12 -11.38 20.07
C SER A 128 -22.79 -10.84 20.60
N TYR A 129 -21.71 -10.89 19.81
CA TYR A 129 -20.37 -10.51 20.23
C TYR A 129 -19.93 -9.12 19.70
N ARG A 130 -20.80 -8.12 19.88
CA ARG A 130 -20.50 -6.71 19.56
C ARG A 130 -19.50 -6.10 20.54
N SER A 131 -18.24 -6.52 20.46
CA SER A 131 -17.18 -6.01 21.34
C SER A 131 -16.37 -4.90 20.69
N TRP A 132 -16.29 -3.75 21.37
CA TRP A 132 -15.35 -2.67 21.08
C TRP A 132 -13.88 -3.11 21.20
N ALA A 133 -13.62 -4.22 21.91
CA ALA A 133 -12.27 -4.74 22.12
C ALA A 133 -11.58 -5.12 20.81
N PHE A 134 -12.33 -5.65 19.82
CA PHE A 134 -11.76 -5.92 18.49
C PHE A 134 -11.24 -4.64 17.85
N THR A 135 -12.04 -3.57 17.90
CA THR A 135 -11.66 -2.26 17.33
C THR A 135 -10.43 -1.69 18.02
N ALA A 136 -10.37 -1.76 19.35
CA ALA A 136 -9.23 -1.29 20.12
C ALA A 136 -7.96 -2.11 19.82
N LEU A 137 -8.08 -3.44 19.72
CA LEU A 137 -6.96 -4.34 19.48
C LEU A 137 -6.33 -4.09 18.10
N TRP A 138 -7.10 -4.13 17.01
CA TRP A 138 -6.52 -3.94 15.68
C TRP A 138 -5.94 -2.53 15.51
N LEU A 139 -6.60 -1.51 16.08
CA LEU A 139 -6.11 -0.13 16.02
C LEU A 139 -4.77 0.02 16.74
N SER A 140 -4.62 -0.58 17.93
CA SER A 140 -3.35 -0.56 18.66
C SER A 140 -2.21 -1.23 17.90
N ILE A 141 -2.46 -2.40 17.28
CA ILE A 141 -1.49 -3.11 16.44
C ILE A 141 -1.08 -2.21 15.26
N THR A 142 -2.06 -1.55 14.63
CA THR A 142 -1.81 -0.68 13.48
C THR A 142 -0.97 0.54 13.87
N ILE A 143 -1.28 1.17 15.01
CA ILE A 143 -0.50 2.31 15.54
C ILE A 143 0.94 1.89 15.82
N ILE A 144 1.16 0.74 16.48
CA ILE A 144 2.49 0.21 16.77
C ILE A 144 3.26 -0.03 15.46
N LEU A 145 2.62 -0.66 14.47
CA LEU A 145 3.24 -0.92 13.17
C LEU A 145 3.61 0.37 12.44
N CYS A 146 2.70 1.36 12.42
CA CYS A 146 2.95 2.66 11.80
C CYS A 146 4.13 3.39 12.47
N LEU A 147 4.17 3.40 13.81
CA LEU A 147 5.27 4.01 14.56
C LEU A 147 6.60 3.30 14.29
N ALA A 148 6.61 1.96 14.31
CA ALA A 148 7.80 1.18 14.02
C ALA A 148 8.32 1.47 12.60
N LEU A 149 7.43 1.59 11.62
CA LEU A 149 7.79 1.90 10.24
C LEU A 149 8.31 3.33 10.08
N THR A 150 7.67 4.32 10.73
CA THR A 150 8.17 5.70 10.73
C THR A 150 9.54 5.80 11.36
N ILE A 151 9.77 5.17 12.51
CA ILE A 151 11.08 5.14 13.18
C ILE A 151 12.12 4.46 12.27
N TYR A 152 11.77 3.31 11.67
CA TYR A 152 12.65 2.61 10.75
C TYR A 152 13.04 3.50 9.56
N GLN A 153 12.09 4.19 8.94
CA GLN A 153 12.39 5.11 7.84
C GLN A 153 13.29 6.26 8.29
N MET A 154 13.01 6.87 9.44
CA MET A 154 13.86 7.93 10.00
C MET A 154 15.30 7.46 10.21
N LEU A 155 15.48 6.26 10.78
CA LEU A 155 16.81 5.69 11.02
C LEU A 155 17.54 5.34 9.72
N VAL A 156 16.84 4.80 8.72
CA VAL A 156 17.43 4.44 7.41
C VAL A 156 17.82 5.69 6.62
N LEU A 157 16.96 6.71 6.61
CA LEU A 157 17.24 7.99 5.97
C LEU A 157 18.41 8.70 6.67
N ASP A 158 18.42 8.76 8.00
CA ASP A 158 19.52 9.37 8.77
C ASP A 158 20.86 8.62 8.57
N SER A 159 20.82 7.28 8.52
CA SER A 159 21.98 6.45 8.19
C SER A 159 22.51 6.69 6.77
N SER A 160 21.70 7.23 5.85
CA SER A 160 22.14 7.58 4.50
C SER A 160 22.92 8.90 4.47
N TYR A 161 22.67 9.79 5.44
CA TYR A 161 23.38 11.07 5.60
C TYR A 161 24.60 10.98 6.54
N HIS A 162 24.63 10.00 7.46
CA HIS A 162 25.77 9.78 8.37
C HIS A 162 26.54 8.47 8.02
N PRO A 163 27.72 8.53 7.37
CA PRO A 163 28.47 7.33 6.94
C PRO A 163 28.92 6.42 8.10
N LEU A 164 28.98 6.96 9.32
CA LEU A 164 29.35 6.22 10.53
C LEU A 164 28.23 5.28 11.04
N LEU A 165 26.96 5.67 10.89
CA LEU A 165 25.82 4.81 11.24
C LEU A 165 25.65 3.66 10.26
N ASN A 166 25.95 3.90 8.98
CA ASN A 166 25.92 2.89 7.93
C ASN A 166 26.90 1.73 8.20
N ARG A 167 28.06 2.00 8.83
CA ARG A 167 28.99 0.93 9.27
C ARG A 167 28.41 0.05 10.37
N LYS A 168 27.76 0.64 11.38
CA LYS A 168 27.14 -0.12 12.48
C LYS A 168 25.91 -0.89 12.02
N ALA A 169 25.07 -0.28 11.18
CA ALA A 169 23.89 -0.92 10.60
C ALA A 169 24.26 -2.09 9.67
N LYS A 170 25.30 -1.95 8.84
CA LYS A 170 25.81 -3.07 8.03
C LYS A 170 26.38 -4.19 8.90
N ALA A 171 27.05 -3.87 10.00
CA ALA A 171 27.56 -4.86 10.94
C ALA A 171 26.42 -5.62 11.64
N SER A 172 25.38 -4.94 12.11
CA SER A 172 24.22 -5.59 12.74
C SER A 172 23.40 -6.41 11.74
N LEU A 173 23.21 -5.92 10.51
CA LEU A 173 22.53 -6.66 9.44
C LEU A 173 23.32 -7.93 9.05
N ALA A 174 24.66 -7.87 9.06
CA ALA A 174 25.51 -9.04 8.83
C ALA A 174 25.36 -10.08 9.95
N VAL A 175 25.22 -9.64 11.21
CA VAL A 175 24.95 -10.55 12.35
C VAL A 175 23.56 -11.19 12.21
N ILE A 176 22.52 -10.42 11.91
CA ILE A 176 21.16 -10.95 11.71
C ILE A 176 21.13 -11.94 10.54
N LYS A 177 21.77 -11.61 9.41
CA LYS A 177 21.86 -12.50 8.25
C LYS A 177 22.65 -13.78 8.55
N LYS A 178 23.68 -13.70 9.40
CA LYS A 178 24.44 -14.87 9.88
C LYS A 178 23.61 -15.73 10.84
N LEU A 179 22.81 -15.12 11.71
CA LEU A 179 21.86 -15.82 12.57
C LEU A 179 20.78 -16.51 11.74
N PHE A 180 20.19 -15.84 10.75
CA PHE A 180 19.17 -16.42 9.86
C PHE A 180 19.72 -17.52 8.95
N ARG A 181 20.96 -17.38 8.47
CA ARG A 181 21.65 -18.42 7.69
C ARG A 181 21.99 -19.64 8.54
N ASN A 182 22.26 -19.46 9.83
CA ASN A 182 22.53 -20.57 10.74
C ASN A 182 21.25 -21.15 11.34
N SER A 183 20.16 -20.37 11.36
CA SER A 183 18.83 -20.82 11.77
C SER A 183 18.02 -21.42 10.62
N SER A 184 18.63 -21.65 9.45
CA SER A 184 18.17 -22.73 8.55
C SER A 184 18.48 -24.08 9.20
N VAL A 185 17.93 -24.31 10.40
CA VAL A 185 17.23 -25.56 10.65
C VAL A 185 16.23 -25.61 9.52
N VAL A 186 16.57 -26.43 8.53
CA VAL A 186 15.64 -26.89 7.52
C VAL A 186 14.46 -27.44 8.30
N LEU A 187 13.43 -26.61 8.50
CA LEU A 187 12.11 -27.16 8.73
C LEU A 187 11.85 -27.95 7.46
N PRO A 188 11.70 -29.29 7.53
CA PRO A 188 11.32 -30.07 6.38
C PRO A 188 9.85 -29.72 6.09
N PHE A 189 9.65 -28.58 5.44
CA PHE A 189 8.41 -28.23 4.77
C PHE A 189 8.57 -28.56 3.28
N GLU A 190 9.19 -29.71 3.02
CA GLU A 190 9.15 -30.35 1.72
C GLU A 190 7.84 -31.15 1.67
N GLN A 191 6.85 -30.51 1.06
CA GLN A 191 5.80 -31.15 0.25
C GLN A 191 5.07 -32.36 0.86
N THR A 192 4.09 -32.07 1.70
CA THR A 192 2.84 -32.86 1.76
C THR A 192 1.62 -31.93 1.81
N ALA A 193 1.69 -30.79 1.12
CA ALA A 193 0.48 -30.07 0.77
C ALA A 193 -0.24 -30.91 -0.28
N ALA A 194 -1.18 -31.76 0.16
CA ALA A 194 -2.12 -32.43 -0.71
C ALA A 194 -2.66 -31.40 -1.71
N GLN A 195 -2.51 -31.68 -3.01
CA GLN A 195 -3.04 -30.79 -4.03
C GLN A 195 -4.51 -30.52 -3.72
N PRO A 196 -4.95 -29.24 -3.72
CA PRO A 196 -6.34 -28.94 -3.45
C PRO A 196 -7.20 -29.69 -4.48
N LEU A 197 -8.09 -30.53 -3.96
CA LEU A 197 -9.03 -31.31 -4.73
C LEU A 197 -10.26 -30.44 -5.01
N ASP A 198 -10.79 -30.53 -6.22
CA ASP A 198 -12.07 -29.95 -6.61
C ASP A 198 -13.22 -30.65 -5.86
N THR A 199 -14.44 -30.13 -5.98
CA THR A 199 -15.66 -30.72 -5.36
C THR A 199 -15.89 -32.17 -5.74
N ASP A 200 -15.32 -32.62 -6.86
CA ASP A 200 -15.39 -34.00 -7.37
C ASP A 200 -14.19 -34.86 -6.96
N GLY A 201 -13.32 -34.38 -6.07
CA GLY A 201 -12.15 -35.13 -5.60
C GLY A 201 -11.04 -35.27 -6.63
N LYS A 202 -10.98 -34.39 -7.65
CA LYS A 202 -9.91 -34.35 -8.66
C LYS A 202 -8.94 -33.20 -8.41
N PRO A 203 -7.64 -33.35 -8.70
CA PRO A 203 -6.69 -32.27 -8.50
C PRO A 203 -7.04 -31.06 -9.38
N ILE A 204 -7.08 -29.86 -8.80
CA ILE A 204 -7.44 -28.61 -9.51
C ILE A 204 -6.57 -28.35 -10.75
N SER A 205 -5.34 -28.88 -10.78
CA SER A 205 -4.45 -28.81 -11.96
C SER A 205 -5.03 -29.48 -13.21
N GLU A 206 -5.80 -30.56 -13.08
CA GLU A 206 -6.45 -31.23 -14.21
C GLU A 206 -7.52 -30.34 -14.83
N ARG A 207 -8.31 -29.65 -13.99
CA ARG A 207 -9.37 -28.76 -14.46
C ARG A 207 -8.80 -27.55 -15.23
N ILE A 208 -7.70 -26.99 -14.76
CA ILE A 208 -7.01 -25.87 -15.43
C ILE A 208 -6.44 -26.30 -16.78
N GLN A 209 -5.93 -27.53 -16.89
CA GLN A 209 -5.46 -28.06 -18.18
C GLN A 209 -6.62 -28.32 -19.15
N GLN A 210 -7.72 -28.89 -18.66
CA GLN A 210 -8.90 -29.14 -19.47
C GLN A 210 -9.53 -27.84 -19.99
N GLU A 211 -9.65 -26.81 -19.14
CA GLU A 211 -10.18 -25.50 -19.55
C GLU A 211 -9.29 -24.81 -20.60
N LYS A 212 -7.97 -24.97 -20.51
CA LYS A 212 -7.06 -24.47 -21.56
C LYS A 212 -7.27 -25.20 -22.88
N GLN A 213 -7.44 -26.51 -22.84
CA GLN A 213 -7.64 -27.33 -24.03
C GLN A 213 -8.98 -27.01 -24.71
N ASP A 214 -10.05 -26.85 -23.92
CA ASP A 214 -11.37 -26.49 -24.43
C ASP A 214 -11.39 -25.10 -25.08
N LYS A 215 -10.70 -24.12 -24.46
CA LYS A 215 -10.53 -22.79 -25.06
C LYS A 215 -9.78 -22.86 -26.38
N GLU A 216 -8.73 -23.66 -26.46
CA GLU A 216 -7.95 -23.80 -27.70
C GLU A 216 -8.77 -24.42 -28.84
N VAL A 217 -9.60 -25.42 -28.53
CA VAL A 217 -10.54 -26.03 -29.49
C VAL A 217 -11.58 -25.00 -29.95
N TYR A 218 -12.16 -24.23 -29.02
CA TYR A 218 -13.11 -23.17 -29.34
C TYR A 218 -12.51 -22.11 -30.27
N PHE A 219 -11.29 -21.64 -30.00
CA PHE A 219 -10.61 -20.67 -30.87
C PHE A 219 -10.29 -21.24 -32.26
N LYS A 220 -9.95 -22.53 -32.38
CA LYS A 220 -9.74 -23.17 -33.69
C LYS A 220 -11.04 -23.25 -34.51
N GLN A 221 -12.16 -23.59 -33.87
CA GLN A 221 -13.47 -23.60 -34.54
C GLN A 221 -13.93 -22.20 -34.96
N LEU A 222 -13.64 -21.18 -34.13
CA LEU A 222 -13.97 -19.80 -34.46
C LEU A 222 -13.14 -19.29 -35.65
N ALA A 223 -11.86 -19.66 -35.70
CA ALA A 223 -10.96 -19.33 -36.80
C ALA A 223 -11.38 -20.00 -38.12
N SER A 224 -11.83 -21.26 -38.10
CA SER A 224 -12.33 -21.93 -39.32
C SER A 224 -13.62 -21.31 -39.82
N ALA A 225 -14.57 -20.99 -38.93
CA ALA A 225 -15.84 -20.34 -39.30
C ALA A 225 -15.65 -18.94 -39.90
N TRP A 226 -14.57 -18.23 -39.53
CA TRP A 226 -14.22 -16.93 -40.12
C TRP A 226 -13.49 -17.04 -41.46
N GLY A 227 -12.82 -18.17 -41.74
CA GLY A 227 -12.12 -18.41 -43.01
C GLY A 227 -13.07 -18.67 -44.18
N ASP A 228 -14.16 -19.40 -43.93
CA ASP A 228 -15.11 -19.82 -44.98
C ASP A 228 -16.02 -18.69 -45.49
N ASN A 229 -16.12 -17.55 -44.80
CA ASN A 229 -16.95 -16.40 -45.20
C ASN A 229 -16.21 -15.38 -46.10
N ARG A 230 -15.01 -15.69 -46.60
CA ARG A 230 -14.21 -14.81 -47.47
C ARG A 230 -14.05 -15.30 -48.91
N SER A 231 -14.73 -16.36 -49.31
CA SER A 231 -14.88 -16.79 -50.71
C SER A 231 -16.21 -16.32 -51.28
#